data_AF-A0A2G9YAE6-F1
#
_entry.id   AF-A0A2G9YAE6-F1
#
_cell.length_a   1.000
_cell.length_b   1.000
_cell.length_c   1.000
_cell.angle_alpha   90.00
_cell.angle_beta   90.00
_cell.angle_gamma   90.00
#
_symmetry.space_group_name_H-M   'P 1'
#
loop_
_entity.id
_entity.type
_entity.pdbx_description
1 polymer ?
#
loop_
_entity_poly.entity_id
_entity_poly.type
_entity_poly.pdbx_seq_one_letter_code
_entity_poly.pdbx_strand_id
1 'polypeptide(L)'
;MKKLIVTGWMREELERRKDLYRRLWAGNPVERIPLDVRVTIPSNYTVQEQFRDGKKQLEAALVSALAIWELVPLSDAIPAMRPDVGCSCLASAFGTEYYWGENPQQTPGVKGKVITDIERQVDSLPV
;
A
#
# COMPACT_ATOMS: atom_id res chain seq x y z
N MET A 1 8.03 -8.81 -18.10
CA MET A 1 8.17 -8.89 -16.63
C MET A 1 9.43 -9.67 -16.29
N LYS A 2 10.40 -9.09 -15.58
CA LYS A 2 11.58 -9.85 -15.12
C LYS A 2 11.13 -11.02 -14.25
N LYS A 3 11.77 -12.18 -14.40
CA LYS A 3 11.48 -13.35 -13.56
C LYS A 3 11.81 -13.00 -12.11
N LEU A 4 10.84 -13.14 -11.22
CA LEU A 4 11.05 -12.98 -9.78
C LEU A 4 11.96 -14.10 -9.29
N ILE A 5 13.15 -13.76 -8.78
CA ILE A 5 14.07 -14.72 -8.19
C ILE A 5 13.92 -14.62 -6.67
N VAL A 6 13.38 -15.68 -6.06
CA VAL A 6 13.27 -15.81 -4.60
C VAL A 6 14.29 -16.84 -4.15
N THR A 7 15.33 -16.39 -3.46
CA THR A 7 16.38 -17.24 -2.91
C THR A 7 15.94 -17.89 -1.58
N GLY A 8 16.70 -18.88 -1.10
CA GLY A 8 16.45 -19.51 0.20
C GLY A 8 16.52 -18.51 1.36
N TRP A 9 17.59 -17.70 1.40
CA TRP A 9 17.78 -16.70 2.46
C TRP A 9 16.64 -15.67 2.54
N MET A 10 16.04 -15.27 1.40
CA MET A 10 14.90 -14.34 1.39
C MET A 10 13.68 -14.94 2.09
N ARG A 11 13.48 -16.26 1.97
CA ARG A 11 12.35 -16.95 2.63
C ARG A 11 12.57 -17.05 4.13
N GLU A 12 13.78 -17.45 4.54
CA GLU A 12 14.17 -17.55 5.95
C GLU A 12 14.07 -16.18 6.64
N GLU A 13 14.63 -15.15 6.01
CA GLU A 13 14.60 -13.79 6.52
C GLU A 13 13.16 -13.22 6.57
N LEU A 14 12.32 -13.54 5.59
CA LEU A 14 10.91 -13.16 5.62
C LEU A 14 10.17 -13.78 6.82
N GLU A 15 10.41 -15.06 7.14
CA GLU A 15 9.79 -15.69 8.30
C GLU A 15 10.34 -15.12 9.61
N ARG A 16 11.64 -14.83 9.70
CA ARG A 16 12.24 -14.12 10.85
C ARG A 16 11.57 -12.76 11.09
N ARG A 17 11.38 -11.95 10.03
CA ARG A 17 10.70 -10.65 10.11
C ARG A 17 9.25 -10.79 10.56
N LYS A 18 8.50 -11.75 10.00
CA LYS A 18 7.11 -12.00 10.40
C LYS A 18 7.00 -12.40 11.87
N ASP A 19 7.88 -13.27 12.36
CA ASP A 19 7.90 -13.65 13.77
C ASP A 19 8.17 -12.45 14.68
N LEU A 20 9.16 -11.61 14.33
CA LEU A 20 9.47 -10.39 15.06
C LEU A 20 8.24 -9.47 15.23
N TYR A 21 7.50 -9.21 14.13
CA TYR A 21 6.27 -8.41 14.22
C TYR A 21 5.16 -9.10 15.00
N ARG A 22 4.95 -10.41 14.82
CA ARG A 22 3.93 -11.15 15.58
C ARG A 22 4.22 -11.08 17.09
N ARG A 23 5.47 -11.26 17.49
CA ARG A 23 5.89 -11.16 18.89
C ARG A 23 5.70 -9.75 19.44
N LEU A 24 6.14 -8.72 18.71
CA LEU A 24 5.95 -7.33 19.09
C LEU A 24 4.47 -7.02 19.36
N TRP A 25 3.59 -7.37 18.40
CA TRP A 25 2.16 -7.07 18.51
C TRP A 25 1.42 -7.94 19.53
N ALA A 26 1.96 -9.11 19.87
CA ALA A 26 1.48 -9.93 20.98
C ALA A 26 1.94 -9.43 22.36
N GLY A 27 2.73 -8.35 22.43
CA GLY A 27 3.29 -7.84 23.68
C GLY A 27 4.40 -8.71 24.27
N ASN A 28 4.97 -9.63 23.47
CA ASN A 28 6.07 -10.47 23.92
C ASN A 28 7.39 -9.68 23.91
N PRO A 29 8.36 -10.03 24.77
CA PRO A 29 9.70 -9.48 24.69
C PRO A 29 10.32 -9.74 23.30
N VAL A 30 10.98 -8.71 22.76
CA VAL A 30 11.74 -8.77 21.51
C VAL A 30 13.18 -8.30 21.76
N GLU A 31 14.13 -8.86 21.02
CA GLU A 31 15.57 -8.58 21.19
C GLU A 31 15.92 -7.12 20.88
N ARG A 32 15.15 -6.52 19.96
CA ARG A 32 15.24 -5.10 19.58
C ARG A 32 13.92 -4.65 18.98
N ILE A 33 13.73 -3.33 18.92
CA ILE A 33 12.61 -2.71 18.19
C ILE A 33 12.84 -2.95 16.68
N PRO A 34 11.82 -3.40 15.91
CA PRO A 34 11.95 -3.56 14.47
C PRO A 34 12.09 -2.20 13.79
N LEU A 35 12.90 -2.16 12.73
CA LEU A 35 13.09 -0.98 11.90
C LEU A 35 12.51 -1.25 10.51
N ASP A 36 11.35 -0.64 10.19
CA ASP A 36 10.71 -0.74 8.86
C ASP A 36 11.25 0.39 7.96
N VAL A 37 12.26 0.07 7.15
CA VAL A 37 12.72 0.92 6.04
C VAL A 37 12.22 0.34 4.73
N ARG A 38 11.47 1.15 3.98
CA ARG A 38 10.93 0.81 2.65
C ARG A 38 11.64 1.59 1.57
N VAL A 39 11.78 0.96 0.42
CA VAL A 39 12.34 1.57 -0.78
C VAL A 39 11.22 1.71 -1.79
N THR A 40 11.05 2.93 -2.29
CA THR A 40 10.15 3.21 -3.42
C THR A 40 11.01 3.55 -4.62
N ILE A 41 10.89 2.77 -5.68
CA ILE A 41 11.55 3.06 -6.96
C ILE A 41 10.61 3.94 -7.80
N PRO A 42 11.08 5.05 -8.36
CA PRO A 42 10.29 5.86 -9.28
C PRO A 42 9.72 5.01 -10.42
N SER A 43 8.41 5.14 -10.64
CA SER A 43 7.70 4.40 -11.67
C SER A 43 7.86 5.08 -13.04
N ASN A 44 7.88 4.27 -14.11
CA ASN A 44 7.81 4.75 -15.48
C ASN A 44 6.40 5.17 -15.90
N TYR A 45 5.40 4.94 -15.04
CA TYR A 45 4.00 5.25 -15.28
C TYR A 45 3.56 6.42 -14.44
N THR A 46 2.67 7.23 -15.00
CA THR A 46 2.00 8.28 -14.25
C THR A 46 1.12 7.71 -13.14
N VAL A 47 0.78 8.53 -12.14
CA VAL A 47 -0.12 8.10 -11.06
C VAL A 47 -1.47 7.66 -11.63
N GLN A 48 -2.04 8.42 -12.56
CA GLN A 48 -3.32 8.05 -13.18
C GLN A 48 -3.27 6.72 -13.93
N GLU A 49 -2.16 6.44 -14.63
CA GLU A 49 -1.99 5.15 -15.33
C GLU A 49 -1.93 3.97 -14.38
N GLN A 50 -1.20 4.09 -13.26
CA GLN A 50 -1.12 3.02 -12.26
C GLN A 50 -2.49 2.75 -11.63
N PHE A 51 -3.28 3.79 -11.36
CA PHE A 51 -4.61 3.64 -10.78
C PHE A 51 -5.64 3.04 -11.75
N ARG A 52 -5.48 3.24 -13.06
CA ARG A 52 -6.40 2.74 -14.09
C ARG A 52 -5.99 1.39 -14.67
N ASP A 53 -4.77 0.93 -14.42
CA ASP A 53 -4.23 -0.33 -14.93
C ASP A 53 -3.51 -1.11 -13.83
N GLY A 54 -4.17 -2.15 -13.32
CA GLY A 54 -3.64 -3.01 -12.28
C GLY A 54 -2.34 -3.72 -12.66
N LYS A 55 -2.04 -3.92 -13.96
CA LYS A 55 -0.76 -4.50 -14.39
C LYS A 55 0.38 -3.51 -14.21
N LYS A 56 0.16 -2.24 -14.58
CA LYS A 56 1.14 -1.16 -14.37
C LYS A 56 1.39 -0.93 -12.88
N GLN A 57 0.34 -0.98 -12.06
CA GLN A 57 0.46 -0.89 -10.61
C GLN A 57 1.27 -2.07 -10.03
N LEU A 58 0.95 -3.30 -10.46
CA LEU A 58 1.67 -4.49 -10.02
C LEU A 58 3.15 -4.42 -10.40
N GLU A 59 3.46 -3.99 -11.62
CA GLU A 59 4.85 -3.84 -12.08
C GLU A 59 5.63 -2.84 -11.21
N ALA A 60 5.08 -1.64 -10.98
CA ALA A 60 5.71 -0.62 -10.14
C ALA A 60 5.89 -1.08 -8.68
N ALA A 61 4.87 -1.74 -8.12
CA ALA A 61 4.91 -2.27 -6.76
C ALA A 61 5.94 -3.39 -6.62
N LEU A 62 6.03 -4.29 -7.60
CA LEU A 62 6.98 -5.41 -7.58
C LEU A 62 8.42 -4.93 -7.63
N VAL A 63 8.72 -3.92 -8.45
CA VAL A 63 10.07 -3.32 -8.52
C VAL A 63 10.48 -2.73 -7.17
N SER A 64 9.59 -1.99 -6.52
CA SER A 64 9.86 -1.43 -5.20
C SER A 64 10.01 -2.50 -4.11
N ALA A 65 9.15 -3.53 -4.12
CA ALA A 65 9.25 -4.64 -3.18
C ALA A 65 10.57 -5.42 -3.34
N LEU A 66 11.04 -5.61 -4.58
CA LEU A 66 12.34 -6.22 -4.86
C LEU A 66 13.51 -5.36 -4.40
N ALA A 67 13.43 -4.04 -4.60
CA ALA A 67 14.48 -3.11 -4.20
C ALA A 67 14.72 -3.09 -2.67
N ILE A 68 13.72 -3.45 -1.85
CA ILE A 68 13.90 -3.61 -0.40
C ILE A 68 14.93 -4.71 -0.10
N TRP A 69 14.86 -5.83 -0.82
CA TRP A 69 15.82 -6.93 -0.65
C TRP A 69 17.23 -6.57 -1.10
N GLU A 70 17.36 -5.73 -2.12
CA GLU A 70 18.64 -5.37 -2.71
C GLU A 70 19.33 -4.22 -1.97
N LEU A 71 18.59 -3.17 -1.62
CA LEU A 71 19.16 -1.91 -1.12
C LEU A 71 19.13 -1.79 0.41
N VAL A 72 18.19 -2.47 1.08
CA VAL A 72 18.06 -2.44 2.54
C VAL A 72 17.81 -3.85 3.13
N PRO A 73 18.68 -4.84 2.83
CA PRO A 73 18.47 -6.23 3.26
C PRO A 73 18.44 -6.41 4.79
N LEU A 74 18.97 -5.46 5.56
CA LEU A 74 18.98 -5.49 7.03
C LEU A 74 17.74 -4.83 7.67
N SER A 75 16.88 -4.19 6.87
CA SER A 75 15.57 -3.68 7.33
C SER A 75 14.69 -4.83 7.81
N ASP A 76 13.82 -4.61 8.79
CA ASP A 76 12.78 -5.58 9.14
C ASP A 76 11.54 -5.44 8.27
N ALA A 77 11.50 -4.50 7.32
CA ALA A 77 10.36 -4.31 6.43
C ALA A 77 9.98 -5.65 5.76
N ILE A 78 8.72 -6.03 5.86
CA ILE A 78 8.17 -7.16 5.10
C ILE A 78 7.82 -6.63 3.71
N PRO A 79 8.52 -7.06 2.64
CA PRO A 79 8.24 -6.54 1.31
C PRO A 79 6.85 -7.00 0.88
N ALA A 80 6.00 -6.02 0.61
CA ALA A 80 4.61 -6.24 0.29
C ALA A 80 4.20 -5.34 -0.87
N MET A 81 3.36 -5.88 -1.72
CA MET A 81 2.65 -5.11 -2.73
C MET A 81 1.23 -4.91 -2.21
N ARG A 82 0.78 -3.66 -2.17
CA ARG A 82 -0.62 -3.34 -1.85
C ARG A 82 -1.29 -2.83 -3.12
N PRO A 83 -2.46 -3.36 -3.51
CA PRO A 83 -3.30 -2.68 -4.48
C PRO A 83 -3.60 -1.29 -3.93
N ASP A 84 -3.19 -0.25 -4.66
CA ASP A 84 -3.49 1.12 -4.27
C ASP A 84 -4.75 1.56 -5.02
N VAL A 85 -5.87 1.48 -4.32
CA VAL A 85 -7.17 1.95 -4.80
C VAL A 85 -7.40 3.43 -4.47
N GLY A 86 -6.44 4.08 -3.79
CA GLY A 86 -6.52 5.46 -3.33
C GLY A 86 -7.41 5.66 -2.12
N CYS A 87 -7.36 6.87 -1.58
CA CYS A 87 -8.23 7.30 -0.48
C CYS A 87 -9.68 7.58 -0.93
N SER A 88 -9.90 7.77 -2.23
CA SER A 88 -11.20 8.17 -2.79
C SER A 88 -12.11 6.97 -3.15
N CYS A 89 -11.60 5.73 -3.11
CA CYS A 89 -12.40 4.54 -3.49
C CYS A 89 -13.59 4.30 -2.56
N LEU A 90 -13.41 4.51 -1.26
CA LEU A 90 -14.47 4.30 -0.30
C LEU A 90 -15.62 5.27 -0.54
N ALA A 91 -15.29 6.55 -0.71
CA ALA A 91 -16.28 7.56 -1.01
C ALA A 91 -17.01 7.26 -2.33
N SER A 92 -16.30 6.73 -3.35
CA SER A 92 -16.93 6.33 -4.61
C SER A 92 -17.90 5.15 -4.47
N ALA A 93 -17.59 4.21 -3.59
CA ALA A 93 -18.50 3.11 -3.25
C ALA A 93 -19.80 3.62 -2.59
N PHE A 94 -19.74 4.79 -1.93
CA PHE A 94 -20.91 5.48 -1.35
C PHE A 94 -21.53 6.52 -2.29
N GLY A 95 -21.26 6.45 -3.60
CA GLY A 95 -21.98 7.19 -4.63
C GLY A 95 -21.38 8.54 -5.04
N THR A 96 -20.21 8.94 -4.53
CA THR A 96 -19.51 10.12 -5.07
C THR A 96 -18.76 9.78 -6.35
N GLU A 97 -18.73 10.69 -7.31
CA GLU A 97 -17.92 10.51 -8.51
C GLU A 97 -16.44 10.77 -8.23
N TYR A 98 -15.58 9.97 -8.85
CA TYR A 98 -14.15 10.26 -8.91
C TYR A 98 -13.87 11.55 -9.68
N TYR A 99 -12.90 12.30 -9.17
CA TYR A 99 -12.34 13.46 -9.84
C TYR A 99 -10.87 13.23 -10.17
N TRP A 100 -10.53 13.38 -11.45
CA TRP A 100 -9.15 13.39 -11.93
C TRP A 100 -8.82 14.79 -12.40
N GLY A 101 -7.79 15.40 -11.78
CA GLY A 101 -7.25 16.67 -12.24
C GLY A 101 -6.49 16.53 -13.56
N GLU A 102 -6.05 17.67 -14.10
CA GLU A 102 -5.28 17.72 -15.34
C GLU A 102 -3.85 17.19 -15.18
N ASN A 103 -3.28 17.26 -13.97
CA ASN A 103 -1.96 16.71 -13.69
C ASN A 103 -2.01 15.17 -13.64
N PRO A 104 -1.30 14.45 -14.54
CA PRO A 104 -1.30 12.99 -14.55
C PRO A 104 -0.58 12.38 -13.34
N GLN A 105 0.17 13.17 -12.57
CA GLN A 105 0.83 12.74 -11.33
C GLN A 105 -0.03 12.93 -10.08
N GLN A 106 -1.25 13.47 -10.21
CA GLN A 106 -2.14 13.67 -9.08
C GLN A 106 -2.97 12.41 -8.79
N THR A 107 -3.10 12.07 -7.51
CA THR A 107 -4.04 11.04 -7.03
C THR A 107 -5.50 11.50 -7.23
N PRO A 108 -6.45 10.57 -7.39
CA PRO A 108 -7.83 10.95 -7.61
C PRO A 108 -8.45 11.55 -6.35
N GLY A 109 -9.26 12.59 -6.55
CA GLY A 109 -10.17 13.13 -5.54
C GLY A 109 -11.59 12.63 -5.75
N VAL A 110 -12.53 13.28 -5.06
CA VAL A 110 -13.97 13.09 -5.24
C VAL A 110 -14.64 14.41 -5.57
N LYS A 111 -15.68 14.40 -6.41
CA LYS A 111 -16.37 15.62 -6.83
C LYS A 111 -17.27 16.22 -5.76
N GLY A 112 -17.70 15.43 -4.78
CA GLY A 112 -18.63 15.86 -3.76
C GLY A 112 -18.42 15.19 -2.42
N LYS A 113 -18.97 15.80 -1.38
CA LYS A 113 -19.00 15.24 -0.02
C LYS A 113 -20.08 14.17 0.05
N VAL A 114 -19.73 12.98 0.55
CA VAL A 114 -20.70 11.93 0.88
C VAL A 114 -21.48 12.29 2.15
N ILE A 115 -20.80 12.93 3.10
CA ILE A 115 -21.38 13.40 4.35
C ILE A 115 -21.68 14.90 4.20
N THR A 116 -22.95 15.25 4.17
CA THR A 116 -23.46 16.63 4.08
C THR A 116 -23.97 17.13 5.42
N ASP A 117 -24.44 16.23 6.29
CA ASP A 117 -24.96 16.49 7.63
C ASP A 117 -24.69 15.24 8.47
N ILE A 118 -23.64 15.29 9.30
CA ILE A 118 -23.12 14.09 9.97
C ILE A 118 -24.11 13.58 11.03
N GLU A 119 -24.69 14.48 11.81
CA GLU A 119 -25.65 14.15 12.86
C GLU A 119 -26.88 13.46 12.26
N ARG A 120 -27.51 14.10 11.27
CA ARG A 120 -28.71 13.55 10.64
C ARG A 120 -28.45 12.23 9.92
N GLN A 121 -27.30 12.10 9.25
CA GLN A 121 -26.97 10.88 8.53
C GLN A 121 -26.67 9.71 9.50
N VAL A 122 -26.00 9.97 10.61
CA VAL A 122 -25.76 8.97 11.67
C VAL A 122 -27.07 8.49 12.29
N ASP A 123 -28.00 9.40 12.60
CA ASP A 123 -29.32 9.06 13.18
C ASP A 123 -30.19 8.21 12.23
N SER A 124 -29.90 8.25 10.92
CA SER A 124 -30.63 7.48 9.91
C SER A 124 -30.08 6.07 9.65
N LEU A 125 -28.95 5.70 10.27
CA LEU A 125 -28.35 4.37 10.09
C LEU A 125 -29.21 3.28 10.77
N PRO A 126 -29.44 2.13 10.10
CA PRO A 126 -30.09 1.00 10.74
C PRO A 126 -29.21 0.49 11.89
N VAL A 127 -29.78 0.48 13.10
CA VAL A 127 -29.15 -0.03 14.33
C VAL A 127 -29.38 -1.53 14.47
#